data_AF-A0A660XH71-F1
#
_entry.id   AF-A0A660XH71-F1
#
_cell.length_a   1.000
_cell.length_b   1.000
_cell.length_c   1.000
_cell.angle_alpha   90.00
_cell.angle_beta   90.00
_cell.angle_gamma   90.00
#
_symmetry.space_group_name_H-M   'P 1'
#
loop_
_entity.id
_entity.type
_entity.pdbx_description
1 polymer ?
#
loop_
_entity_poly.entity_id
_entity_poly.type
_entity_poly.pdbx_seq_one_letter_code
_entity_poly.pdbx_strand_id
1 'polypeptide(L)'
;MRNEKYFLHPVHDWQKRYEALRASFVDRLPAKVIADRFGYSQSYVNLLRHQFIHEKIDFSEPVPEGKIKRRKVDALTRSKICNWREHRLSAGEITQLLSEEGIEISIRTVERILAEEGYPKLPRRSRLKLGLTVKGAHVPEPSRMIHIDELGSRRFDCQDAGVFLFSPFIERLNICQIVQKAGLPGSKIIPATSYFLSFLALKLLGTQRYAHMSDHSFDPGTGLFAGLNVLPKCTAMSTYSYSLDSNQLMRRKRSGGIASNSQIATPNRGVDL
;
A
#
# COMPACT_ATOMS: atom_id res chain seq x y z
N MET A 1 24.45 -56.16 18.77
CA MET A 1 24.16 -55.40 20.00
C MET A 1 24.12 -53.92 19.67
N ARG A 2 23.08 -53.19 20.10
CA ARG A 2 23.04 -51.72 19.97
C ARG A 2 24.07 -51.15 20.95
N ASN A 3 25.17 -50.61 20.43
CA ASN A 3 26.25 -50.03 21.22
C ASN A 3 26.14 -48.49 21.22
N GLU A 4 27.05 -47.81 21.92
CA GLU A 4 27.15 -46.33 22.03
C GLU A 4 27.05 -45.60 20.67
N LYS A 5 27.49 -46.26 19.59
CA LYS A 5 27.39 -45.76 18.21
C LYS A 5 25.97 -45.37 17.78
N TYR A 6 24.94 -45.98 18.37
CA TYR A 6 23.53 -45.64 18.12
C TYR A 6 23.17 -44.22 18.57
N PHE A 7 23.78 -43.72 19.66
CA PHE A 7 23.56 -42.37 20.16
C PHE A 7 24.47 -41.34 19.49
N LEU A 8 25.63 -41.77 18.99
CA LEU A 8 26.59 -40.90 18.31
C LEU A 8 26.19 -40.56 16.86
N HIS A 9 25.32 -41.36 16.24
CA HIS A 9 24.90 -41.18 14.84
C HIS A 9 23.37 -41.28 14.71
N PRO A 10 22.62 -40.24 15.14
CA PRO A 10 21.17 -40.24 15.02
C PRO A 10 20.77 -40.30 13.53
N VAL A 11 19.91 -41.26 13.18
CA VAL A 11 19.39 -41.46 11.81
C VAL A 11 18.25 -40.48 11.52
N HIS A 12 17.49 -40.12 12.55
CA HIS A 12 16.35 -39.22 12.47
C HIS A 12 16.75 -37.77 12.82
N ASP A 13 16.26 -36.81 12.03
CA ASP A 13 16.40 -35.37 12.25
C ASP A 13 15.84 -34.93 13.62
N TRP A 14 14.72 -35.51 14.07
CA TRP A 14 14.16 -35.17 15.38
C TRP A 14 15.09 -35.63 16.53
N GLN A 15 15.67 -36.82 16.41
CA GLN A 15 16.63 -37.37 17.38
C GLN A 15 17.91 -36.53 17.42
N LYS A 16 18.36 -36.06 16.25
CA LYS A 16 19.51 -35.17 16.11
C LYS A 16 19.29 -33.80 16.77
N ARG A 17 18.07 -33.25 16.69
CA ARG A 17 17.69 -32.01 17.40
C ARG A 17 17.66 -32.18 18.91
N TYR A 18 17.15 -33.31 19.39
CA TYR A 18 17.12 -33.64 20.82
C TYR A 18 18.54 -33.70 21.39
N GLU A 19 19.45 -34.45 20.76
CA GLU A 19 20.84 -34.56 21.20
C GLU A 19 21.60 -33.22 21.13
N ALA A 20 21.33 -32.38 20.12
CA ALA A 20 21.91 -31.05 20.03
C ALA A 20 21.47 -30.12 21.18
N LEU A 21 20.20 -30.18 21.59
CA LEU A 21 19.69 -29.42 22.74
C LEU A 21 20.16 -30.00 24.06
N ARG A 22 20.26 -31.32 24.19
CA ARG A 22 20.85 -31.98 25.35
C ARG A 22 22.30 -31.54 25.55
N ALA A 23 23.12 -31.58 24.50
CA ALA A 23 24.50 -31.10 24.54
C ALA A 23 24.61 -29.60 24.89
N SER A 24 23.56 -28.82 24.59
CA SER A 24 23.47 -27.41 24.94
C SER A 24 23.14 -27.17 26.41
N PHE A 25 22.13 -27.85 26.96
CA PHE A 25 21.60 -27.56 28.30
C PHE A 25 22.24 -28.43 29.39
N VAL A 26 22.56 -29.69 29.09
CA VAL A 26 23.17 -30.65 30.02
C VAL A 26 24.69 -30.52 29.98
N ASP A 27 25.30 -30.67 28.80
CA ASP A 27 26.77 -30.64 28.66
C ASP A 27 27.34 -29.21 28.59
N ARG A 28 26.47 -28.19 28.56
CA ARG A 28 26.81 -26.75 28.55
C ARG A 28 27.79 -26.33 27.45
N LEU A 29 27.75 -27.00 26.30
CA LEU A 29 28.64 -26.70 25.19
C LEU A 29 28.24 -25.39 24.47
N PRO A 30 29.22 -24.62 23.95
CA PRO A 30 28.94 -23.43 23.17
C PRO A 30 28.28 -23.79 21.83
N ALA A 31 27.39 -22.92 21.34
CA ALA A 31 26.59 -23.17 20.14
C ALA A 31 27.43 -23.48 18.89
N LYS A 32 28.65 -22.94 18.82
CA LYS A 32 29.60 -23.21 17.73
C LYS A 32 30.07 -24.67 17.71
N VAL A 33 30.41 -25.24 18.87
CA VAL A 33 30.86 -26.63 18.97
C VAL A 33 29.73 -27.61 18.67
N ILE A 34 28.51 -27.27 19.08
CA ILE A 34 27.31 -28.07 18.78
C ILE A 34 26.99 -28.02 17.28
N ALA A 35 27.07 -26.83 16.68
CA ALA A 35 26.90 -26.64 15.25
C ALA A 35 27.88 -27.51 14.44
N ASP A 36 29.17 -27.50 14.80
CA ASP A 36 30.19 -28.30 14.13
C ASP A 36 29.98 -29.82 14.35
N ARG A 37 29.61 -30.24 15.57
CA ARG A 37 29.39 -31.66 15.91
C ARG A 37 28.19 -32.27 15.20
N PHE A 38 27.10 -31.53 15.07
CA PHE A 38 25.85 -32.01 14.48
C PHE A 38 25.61 -31.47 13.05
N GLY A 39 26.54 -30.72 12.46
CA GLY A 39 26.37 -30.16 11.11
C GLY A 39 25.22 -29.16 10.98
N TYR A 40 24.98 -28.37 12.02
CA TYR A 40 24.03 -27.26 12.01
C TYR A 40 24.76 -25.92 11.84
N SER A 41 24.03 -24.85 11.52
CA SER A 41 24.58 -23.50 11.65
C SER A 41 24.48 -23.02 13.10
N GLN A 42 25.41 -22.17 13.53
CA GLN A 42 25.38 -21.58 14.87
C GLN A 42 24.08 -20.80 15.14
N SER A 43 23.54 -20.13 14.12
CA SER A 43 22.25 -19.43 14.21
C SER A 43 21.08 -20.38 14.43
N TYR A 44 21.09 -21.54 13.78
CA TYR A 44 20.06 -22.55 13.95
C TYR A 44 20.07 -23.15 15.36
N VAL A 45 21.25 -23.40 15.94
CA VAL A 45 21.37 -23.87 17.33
C VAL A 45 20.81 -22.83 18.32
N ASN A 46 21.09 -21.54 18.11
CA ASN A 46 20.53 -20.47 18.94
C ASN A 46 19.00 -20.37 18.81
N LEU A 47 18.47 -20.56 17.59
CA LEU A 47 17.04 -20.61 17.34
C LEU A 47 16.38 -21.80 18.04
N LEU A 48 16.99 -22.99 17.98
CA LEU A 48 16.50 -24.18 18.70
C LEU A 48 16.46 -23.94 20.21
N ARG A 49 17.49 -23.32 20.79
CA ARG A 49 17.51 -22.94 22.22
C ARG A 49 16.34 -22.04 22.57
N HIS A 50 16.14 -20.97 21.81
CA HIS A 50 15.04 -20.03 22.03
C HIS A 50 13.67 -20.72 21.91
N GLN A 51 13.48 -21.54 20.88
CA GLN A 51 12.23 -22.28 20.68
C GLN A 51 11.95 -23.28 21.81
N PHE A 52 12.98 -23.92 22.37
CA PHE A 52 12.86 -24.82 23.51
C PHE A 52 12.48 -24.07 24.80
N ILE A 53 13.14 -22.94 25.10
CA ILE A 53 12.83 -22.10 26.27
C ILE A 53 11.37 -21.60 26.25
N HIS A 54 10.84 -21.34 25.07
CA HIS A 54 9.46 -20.87 24.87
C HIS A 54 8.45 -22.00 24.61
N GLU A 55 8.80 -23.26 24.91
CA GLU A 55 7.90 -24.42 24.81
C GLU A 55 7.28 -24.61 23.40
N LYS A 56 7.98 -24.17 22.34
CA LYS A 56 7.51 -24.26 20.95
C LYS A 56 7.91 -25.56 20.26
N ILE A 57 8.73 -26.38 20.91
CA ILE A 57 9.17 -27.67 20.40
C ILE A 57 8.71 -28.73 21.38
N ASP A 58 7.91 -29.67 20.89
CA ASP A 58 7.60 -30.90 21.60
C ASP A 58 8.42 -32.06 21.03
N PHE A 59 9.00 -32.86 21.90
CA PHE A 59 9.78 -34.07 21.58
C PHE A 59 9.00 -35.36 21.88
N SER A 60 7.74 -35.26 22.31
CA SER A 60 6.87 -36.40 22.62
C SER A 60 6.51 -37.21 21.37
N GLU A 61 6.40 -36.57 20.20
CA GLU A 61 6.08 -37.21 18.92
C GLU A 61 7.17 -36.96 17.87
N PRO A 62 7.62 -38.01 17.14
CA PRO A 62 8.55 -37.83 16.03
C PRO A 62 7.88 -37.03 14.91
N VAL A 63 8.43 -35.86 14.59
CA VAL A 63 7.96 -35.06 13.45
C VAL A 63 8.03 -35.91 12.18
N PRO A 64 6.98 -35.99 11.35
CA PRO A 64 7.02 -36.77 10.12
C PRO A 64 8.19 -36.36 9.23
N GLU A 65 9.17 -37.25 9.09
CA GLU A 65 10.35 -37.02 8.25
C GLU A 65 10.02 -37.32 6.79
N GLY A 66 9.89 -36.26 6.01
CA GLY A 66 9.70 -36.36 4.57
C GLY A 66 9.21 -35.06 3.95
N LYS A 67 9.56 -34.84 2.68
CA LYS A 67 8.87 -33.84 1.86
C LYS A 67 7.41 -34.30 1.77
N ILE A 68 6.49 -33.59 2.45
CA ILE A 68 5.05 -33.81 2.33
C ILE A 68 4.73 -34.00 0.85
N LYS A 69 4.23 -35.20 0.46
CA LYS A 69 3.86 -35.50 -0.93
C LYS A 69 2.82 -34.46 -1.32
N ARG A 70 3.26 -33.46 -2.10
CA ARG A 70 2.41 -32.34 -2.51
C ARG A 70 1.27 -32.90 -3.35
N ARG A 71 0.05 -32.40 -3.12
CA ARG A 71 -1.10 -32.67 -3.99
C ARG A 71 -0.68 -32.37 -5.43
N LYS A 72 -0.57 -33.41 -6.26
CA LYS A 72 -0.32 -33.26 -7.69
C LYS A 72 -1.60 -32.74 -8.31
N VAL A 73 -1.51 -31.64 -9.03
CA VAL A 73 -2.59 -31.17 -9.91
C VAL A 73 -2.65 -32.14 -11.09
N ASP A 74 -3.87 -32.53 -11.46
CA ASP A 74 -4.12 -33.49 -12.52
C ASP A 74 -3.56 -33.02 -13.88
N ALA A 75 -3.17 -33.98 -14.73
CA ALA A 75 -2.53 -33.70 -16.02
C ALA A 75 -3.49 -32.96 -16.96
N LEU A 76 -4.78 -33.28 -16.92
CA LEU A 76 -5.81 -32.61 -17.71
C LEU A 76 -5.93 -31.12 -17.34
N THR A 77 -5.88 -30.80 -16.04
CA THR A 77 -5.92 -29.42 -15.57
C THR A 77 -4.68 -28.63 -15.97
N ARG A 78 -3.49 -29.27 -16.00
CA ARG A 78 -2.27 -28.63 -16.49
C ARG A 78 -2.38 -28.26 -17.97
N SER A 79 -2.85 -29.17 -18.81
CA SER A 79 -3.05 -28.91 -20.24
C SER A 79 -4.04 -27.78 -20.49
N LYS A 80 -5.14 -27.70 -19.71
CA LYS A 80 -6.09 -26.59 -19.76
C LYS A 80 -5.45 -25.25 -19.42
N ILE A 81 -4.65 -25.21 -18.34
CA ILE A 81 -3.92 -24.00 -17.91
C ILE A 81 -2.98 -23.52 -19.03
N CYS A 82 -2.27 -24.43 -19.71
CA CYS A 82 -1.41 -24.11 -20.84
C CYS A 82 -2.20 -23.57 -22.04
N ASN A 83 -3.31 -24.21 -22.42
CA ASN A 83 -4.17 -23.76 -23.51
C ASN A 83 -4.71 -22.33 -23.25
N TRP A 84 -5.24 -22.07 -22.05
CA TRP A 84 -5.69 -20.72 -21.68
C TRP A 84 -4.54 -19.70 -21.63
N ARG A 85 -3.31 -20.15 -21.38
CA ARG A 85 -2.13 -19.28 -21.46
C ARG A 85 -1.78 -18.90 -22.90
N GLU A 86 -1.94 -19.80 -23.86
CA GLU A 86 -1.76 -19.51 -25.29
C GLU A 86 -2.75 -18.42 -25.76
N HIS A 87 -3.97 -18.42 -25.23
CA HIS A 87 -4.97 -17.36 -25.41
C HIS A 87 -4.66 -16.03 -24.67
N ARG A 88 -3.45 -15.88 -24.11
CA ARG A 88 -2.96 -14.69 -23.40
C ARG A 88 -3.77 -14.30 -22.15
N LEU A 89 -4.44 -15.25 -21.51
CA LEU A 89 -5.13 -15.03 -20.25
C LEU A 89 -4.13 -14.88 -19.08
N SER A 90 -4.51 -14.04 -18.12
CA SER A 90 -3.77 -13.84 -16.87
C SER A 90 -3.99 -15.01 -15.91
N ALA A 91 -3.04 -15.21 -14.99
CA ALA A 91 -3.17 -16.26 -13.98
C ALA A 91 -4.44 -16.11 -13.11
N GLY A 92 -4.92 -14.87 -12.91
CA GLY A 92 -6.17 -14.60 -12.21
C GLY A 92 -7.40 -15.00 -13.02
N GLU A 93 -7.46 -14.67 -14.32
CA GLU A 93 -8.55 -15.08 -15.21
C GLU A 93 -8.61 -16.61 -15.34
N ILE A 94 -7.45 -17.25 -15.50
CA ILE A 94 -7.34 -18.71 -15.51
C ILE A 94 -7.92 -19.32 -14.22
N THR A 95 -7.64 -18.73 -13.04
CA THR A 95 -8.20 -19.25 -11.78
C THR A 95 -9.70 -19.06 -11.67
N GLN A 96 -10.23 -17.97 -12.24
CA GLN A 96 -11.67 -17.74 -12.28
C GLN A 96 -12.36 -18.77 -13.17
N LEU A 97 -11.83 -19.01 -14.37
CA LEU A 97 -12.36 -20.05 -15.28
C LEU A 97 -12.27 -21.45 -14.67
N LEU A 98 -11.17 -21.79 -13.97
CA LEU A 98 -11.07 -23.05 -13.24
C LEU A 98 -12.11 -23.16 -12.13
N SER A 99 -12.44 -22.05 -11.46
CA SER A 99 -13.44 -22.03 -10.39
C SER A 99 -14.86 -22.21 -10.93
N GLU A 100 -15.18 -21.63 -12.09
CA GLU A 100 -16.44 -21.85 -12.81
C GLU A 100 -16.61 -23.32 -13.22
N GLU A 101 -15.52 -24.01 -13.54
CA GLU A 101 -15.50 -25.46 -13.81
C GLU A 101 -15.47 -26.33 -12.53
N GLY A 102 -15.56 -25.74 -11.33
CA GLY A 102 -15.57 -26.45 -10.05
C GLY A 102 -14.20 -26.91 -9.52
N ILE A 103 -13.11 -26.41 -10.12
CA ILE A 103 -11.74 -26.75 -9.73
C ILE A 103 -11.12 -25.60 -8.91
N GLU A 104 -11.15 -25.72 -7.59
CA GLU A 104 -10.59 -24.71 -6.68
C GLU A 104 -9.05 -24.77 -6.64
N ILE A 105 -8.40 -23.92 -7.44
CA ILE A 105 -6.95 -23.80 -7.50
C ILE A 105 -6.51 -22.38 -7.19
N SER A 106 -5.53 -22.24 -6.28
CA SER A 106 -4.97 -20.93 -5.94
C SER A 106 -4.18 -20.31 -7.11
N ILE A 107 -4.21 -18.98 -7.22
CA ILE A 107 -3.42 -18.22 -8.20
C ILE A 107 -1.93 -18.61 -8.17
N ARG A 108 -1.36 -18.82 -6.97
CA ARG A 108 0.04 -19.25 -6.82
C ARG A 108 0.32 -20.62 -7.42
N THR A 109 -0.64 -21.54 -7.35
CA THR A 109 -0.51 -22.87 -7.94
C THR A 109 -0.50 -22.78 -9.46
N VAL A 110 -1.36 -21.95 -10.05
CA VAL A 110 -1.40 -21.69 -11.50
C VAL A 110 -0.11 -21.03 -11.97
N GLU A 111 0.35 -19.98 -11.29
CA GLU A 111 1.63 -19.32 -11.62
C GLU A 111 2.82 -20.28 -11.56
N ARG A 112 2.82 -21.19 -10.59
CA ARG A 112 3.86 -22.22 -10.49
C ARG A 112 3.80 -23.21 -11.64
N ILE A 113 2.62 -23.71 -12.00
CA ILE A 113 2.45 -24.61 -13.15
C ILE A 113 2.94 -23.92 -14.42
N LEU A 114 2.53 -22.66 -14.65
CA LEU A 114 2.99 -21.88 -15.80
C LEU A 114 4.51 -21.68 -15.82
N ALA A 115 5.15 -21.52 -14.65
CA ALA A 115 6.60 -21.42 -14.54
C ALA A 115 7.30 -22.76 -14.77
N GLU A 116 6.74 -23.88 -14.30
CA GLU A 116 7.24 -25.24 -14.59
C GLU A 116 7.20 -25.53 -16.11
N GLU A 117 6.15 -25.08 -16.79
CA GLU A 117 5.95 -25.25 -18.24
C GLU A 117 6.67 -24.19 -19.10
N GLY A 118 7.44 -23.29 -18.49
CA GLY A 118 8.31 -22.33 -19.21
C GLY A 118 7.62 -21.06 -19.72
N TYR A 119 6.38 -20.77 -19.32
CA TYR A 119 5.69 -19.55 -19.73
C TYR A 119 6.25 -18.32 -18.99
N PRO A 120 6.68 -17.26 -19.72
CA PRO A 120 7.12 -16.02 -19.08
C PRO A 120 5.94 -15.35 -18.38
N LYS A 121 6.23 -14.63 -17.28
CA LYS A 121 5.22 -13.78 -16.63
C LYS A 121 4.73 -12.73 -17.62
N LEU A 122 3.41 -12.63 -17.78
CA LEU A 122 2.83 -11.58 -18.61
C LEU A 122 3.31 -10.22 -18.07
N PRO A 123 3.67 -9.28 -18.96
CA PRO A 123 4.02 -7.93 -18.53
C PRO A 123 2.86 -7.39 -17.70
N ARG A 124 3.18 -6.91 -16.50
CA ARG A 124 2.19 -6.34 -15.59
C ARG A 124 1.51 -5.19 -16.32
N ARG A 125 0.31 -5.42 -16.86
CA ARG A 125 -0.52 -4.33 -17.38
C ARG A 125 -0.71 -3.38 -16.19
N SER A 126 -0.17 -2.17 -16.29
CA SER A 126 -0.41 -1.17 -15.27
C SER A 126 -1.93 -1.02 -15.18
N ARG A 127 -2.51 -1.34 -14.03
CA ARG A 127 -3.96 -1.24 -13.74
C ARG A 127 -4.57 0.13 -14.08
N LEU A 128 -3.72 1.14 -14.28
CA LEU A 128 -4.04 2.46 -14.84
C LEU A 128 -4.57 2.44 -16.28
N LYS A 129 -4.14 1.50 -17.15
CA LYS A 129 -4.64 1.38 -18.54
C LYS A 129 -6.05 0.79 -18.65
N LEU A 130 -6.56 0.20 -17.57
CA LEU A 130 -7.89 -0.39 -17.50
C LEU A 130 -8.90 0.49 -16.76
N GLY A 131 -8.49 1.64 -16.19
CA GLY A 131 -9.42 2.56 -15.51
C GLY A 131 -10.08 2.00 -14.24
N LEU A 132 -9.61 0.86 -13.71
CA LEU A 132 -10.24 0.14 -12.60
C LEU A 132 -9.32 0.03 -11.37
N THR A 133 -9.82 0.52 -10.23
CA THR A 133 -9.17 0.35 -8.91
C THR A 133 -9.37 -1.07 -8.37
N VAL A 134 -8.73 -1.42 -7.23
CA VAL A 134 -8.74 -2.79 -6.65
C VAL A 134 -10.16 -3.25 -6.27
N LYS A 135 -11.13 -2.33 -6.22
CA LYS A 135 -12.55 -2.57 -5.96
C LYS A 135 -13.47 -2.32 -7.16
N GLY A 136 -12.93 -2.20 -8.39
CA GLY A 136 -13.75 -1.95 -9.58
C GLY A 136 -14.33 -0.53 -9.71
N ALA A 137 -13.94 0.41 -8.84
CA ALA A 137 -14.36 1.80 -8.98
C ALA A 137 -13.60 2.48 -10.15
N HIS A 138 -14.36 3.23 -10.96
CA HIS A 138 -13.84 4.05 -12.06
C HIS A 138 -12.75 4.99 -11.55
N VAL A 139 -11.64 5.09 -12.28
CA VAL A 139 -10.61 6.07 -11.99
C VAL A 139 -11.03 7.42 -12.59
N PRO A 140 -11.15 8.49 -11.80
CA PRO A 140 -11.45 9.80 -12.35
C PRO A 140 -10.31 10.25 -13.26
N GLU A 141 -10.67 10.99 -14.30
CA GLU A 141 -9.72 11.57 -15.24
C GLU A 141 -8.65 12.38 -14.51
N PRO A 142 -7.41 12.43 -15.03
CA PRO A 142 -6.40 13.30 -14.46
C PRO A 142 -6.87 14.76 -14.54
N SER A 143 -6.73 15.49 -13.43
CA SER A 143 -7.04 16.91 -13.38
C SER A 143 -6.16 17.69 -14.35
N ARG A 144 -6.81 18.42 -15.24
CA ARG A 144 -6.20 19.28 -16.26
C ARG A 144 -6.92 20.62 -16.28
N MET A 145 -6.20 21.66 -16.64
CA MET A 145 -6.76 22.98 -16.87
C MET A 145 -7.76 22.92 -18.02
N ILE A 146 -8.91 23.56 -17.82
CA ILE A 146 -9.89 23.79 -18.88
C ILE A 146 -9.76 25.24 -19.35
N HIS A 147 -9.74 25.43 -20.67
CA HIS A 147 -9.96 26.75 -21.26
C HIS A 147 -11.46 26.96 -21.46
N ILE A 148 -11.98 28.08 -20.96
CA ILE A 148 -13.42 28.41 -21.01
C ILE A 148 -13.90 28.44 -22.48
N ASP A 149 -13.04 28.84 -23.41
CA ASP A 149 -13.30 28.85 -24.85
C ASP A 149 -13.58 27.46 -25.44
N GLU A 150 -13.02 26.40 -24.85
CA GLU A 150 -13.22 25.01 -25.30
C GLU A 150 -14.54 24.42 -24.78
N LEU A 151 -15.16 25.05 -23.77
CA LEU A 151 -16.27 24.47 -23.03
C LEU A 151 -17.64 24.75 -23.66
N GLY A 152 -17.77 25.83 -24.43
CA GLY A 152 -19.01 26.24 -25.09
C GLY A 152 -20.22 26.29 -24.16
N SER A 153 -21.43 26.23 -24.72
CA SER A 153 -22.69 26.19 -23.96
C SER A 153 -23.04 24.80 -23.42
N ARG A 154 -22.05 24.03 -22.94
CA ARG A 154 -22.28 22.68 -22.40
C ARG A 154 -22.91 22.76 -21.01
N ARG A 155 -23.89 21.89 -20.76
CA ARG A 155 -24.48 21.69 -19.43
C ARG A 155 -23.69 20.61 -18.70
N PHE A 156 -23.35 20.87 -17.44
CA PHE A 156 -22.70 19.91 -16.56
C PHE A 156 -23.63 19.61 -15.40
N ASP A 157 -23.81 18.34 -15.10
CA ASP A 157 -24.48 17.92 -13.88
C ASP A 157 -23.53 18.11 -12.71
N CYS A 158 -23.98 18.85 -11.70
CA CYS A 158 -23.22 19.13 -10.49
C CYS A 158 -24.10 18.86 -9.28
N GLN A 159 -23.66 17.95 -8.41
CA GLN A 159 -24.36 17.62 -7.17
C GLN A 159 -24.21 18.75 -6.15
N ASP A 160 -23.07 19.45 -6.20
CA ASP A 160 -22.72 20.49 -5.25
C ASP A 160 -22.61 21.89 -5.88
N ALA A 161 -23.61 22.26 -6.69
CA ALA A 161 -23.64 23.56 -7.37
C ALA A 161 -23.63 24.79 -6.43
N GLY A 162 -23.93 24.59 -5.14
CA GLY A 162 -23.93 25.65 -4.12
C GLY A 162 -22.58 26.37 -3.97
N VAL A 163 -21.47 25.73 -4.38
CA VAL A 163 -20.14 26.36 -4.38
C VAL A 163 -20.08 27.58 -5.32
N PHE A 164 -20.86 27.59 -6.41
CA PHE A 164 -20.89 28.72 -7.35
C PHE A 164 -21.54 30.00 -6.79
N LEU A 165 -22.32 29.90 -5.70
CA LEU A 165 -22.84 31.07 -4.99
C LEU A 165 -21.70 31.97 -4.47
N PHE A 166 -20.51 31.39 -4.28
CA PHE A 166 -19.32 32.12 -3.82
C PHE A 166 -18.51 32.74 -4.97
N SER A 167 -18.80 32.43 -6.23
CA SER A 167 -18.13 33.00 -7.40
C SER A 167 -18.03 34.54 -7.39
N PRO A 168 -19.11 35.31 -7.16
CA PRO A 168 -19.02 36.78 -7.11
C PRO A 168 -18.11 37.29 -5.98
N PHE A 169 -17.95 36.53 -4.89
CA PHE A 169 -17.04 36.90 -3.81
C PHE A 169 -15.58 36.64 -4.18
N ILE A 170 -15.30 35.60 -4.97
CA ILE A 170 -13.95 35.31 -5.46
C ILE A 170 -13.44 36.44 -6.34
N GLU A 171 -14.32 36.98 -7.20
CA GLU A 171 -14.01 38.13 -8.05
C GLU A 171 -13.84 39.40 -7.22
N ARG A 172 -14.80 39.73 -6.33
CA ARG A 172 -14.72 40.92 -5.47
C ARG A 172 -13.49 40.94 -4.56
N LEU A 173 -13.09 39.78 -4.04
CA LEU A 173 -11.91 39.63 -3.19
C LEU A 173 -10.59 39.56 -3.98
N ASN A 174 -10.64 39.59 -5.32
CA ASN A 174 -9.47 39.49 -6.19
C ASN A 174 -8.55 38.32 -5.80
N ILE A 175 -9.14 37.14 -5.53
CA ILE A 175 -8.40 35.99 -5.01
C ILE A 175 -7.23 35.60 -5.92
N CYS A 176 -7.35 35.77 -7.23
CA CYS A 176 -6.27 35.55 -8.19
C CYS A 176 -5.03 36.41 -7.86
N GLN A 177 -5.21 37.70 -7.57
CA GLN A 177 -4.11 38.59 -7.19
C GLN A 177 -3.54 38.22 -5.82
N ILE A 178 -4.38 37.79 -4.88
CA ILE A 178 -3.94 37.33 -3.55
C ILE A 178 -3.04 36.10 -3.70
N VAL A 179 -3.43 35.13 -4.51
CA VAL A 179 -2.66 33.89 -4.75
C VAL A 179 -1.30 34.21 -5.40
N GLN A 180 -1.28 35.14 -6.36
CA GLN A 180 -0.05 35.60 -7.00
C GLN A 180 0.87 36.34 -6.02
N LYS A 181 0.34 37.31 -5.25
CA LYS A 181 1.08 38.05 -4.21
C LYS A 181 1.60 37.12 -3.11
N ALA A 182 0.83 36.08 -2.80
CA ALA A 182 1.24 35.08 -1.84
C ALA A 182 2.44 34.27 -2.37
N GLY A 183 2.55 34.06 -3.68
CA GLY A 183 3.59 33.21 -4.28
C GLY A 183 3.34 31.74 -3.97
N LEU A 184 2.08 31.30 -4.05
CA LEU A 184 1.74 29.89 -3.86
C LEU A 184 2.37 29.03 -4.97
N PRO A 185 2.88 27.82 -4.64
CA PRO A 185 3.45 26.94 -5.64
C PRO A 185 2.38 26.52 -6.66
N GLY A 186 2.79 26.23 -7.88
CA GLY A 186 1.94 25.64 -8.91
C GLY A 186 2.69 24.48 -9.56
N SER A 187 1.96 23.55 -10.16
CA SER A 187 2.57 22.49 -10.99
C SER A 187 2.45 22.84 -12.47
N LYS A 188 3.24 22.21 -13.33
CA LYS A 188 3.11 22.37 -14.80
C LYS A 188 1.71 22.00 -15.32
N ILE A 189 0.96 21.18 -14.58
CA ILE A 189 -0.33 20.63 -14.99
C ILE A 189 -1.49 21.41 -14.33
N ILE A 190 -1.29 21.94 -13.12
CA ILE A 190 -2.32 22.60 -12.31
C ILE A 190 -1.74 23.90 -11.73
N PRO A 191 -2.29 25.07 -12.10
CA PRO A 191 -1.87 26.37 -11.57
C PRO A 191 -2.11 26.53 -10.06
N ALA A 192 -1.39 27.47 -9.46
CA ALA A 192 -1.54 27.81 -8.04
C ALA A 192 -2.97 28.28 -7.68
N THR A 193 -3.61 29.04 -8.57
CA THR A 193 -4.99 29.52 -8.41
C THR A 193 -5.98 28.36 -8.40
N SER A 194 -5.85 27.41 -9.33
CA SER A 194 -6.69 26.21 -9.39
C SER A 194 -6.52 25.32 -8.17
N TYR A 195 -5.29 25.17 -7.64
CA TYR A 195 -5.10 24.48 -6.36
C TYR A 195 -5.81 25.19 -5.22
N PHE A 196 -5.66 26.51 -5.11
CA PHE A 196 -6.32 27.29 -4.06
C PHE A 196 -7.86 27.16 -4.14
N LEU A 197 -8.43 27.30 -5.34
CA LEU A 197 -9.86 27.16 -5.55
C LEU A 197 -10.35 25.73 -5.27
N SER A 198 -9.54 24.71 -5.57
CA SER A 198 -9.85 23.32 -5.20
C SER A 198 -9.95 23.14 -3.67
N PHE A 199 -9.03 23.74 -2.90
CA PHE A 199 -9.12 23.74 -1.43
C PHE A 199 -10.30 24.55 -0.91
N LEU A 200 -10.60 25.68 -1.56
CA LEU A 200 -11.75 26.52 -1.20
C LEU A 200 -13.07 25.76 -1.43
N ALA A 201 -13.22 25.11 -2.58
CA ALA A 201 -14.37 24.28 -2.91
C ALA A 201 -14.59 23.21 -1.83
N LEU A 202 -13.56 22.43 -1.50
CA LEU A 202 -13.65 21.39 -0.47
C LEU A 202 -14.05 21.91 0.92
N LYS A 203 -13.60 23.13 1.27
CA LYS A 203 -14.00 23.79 2.51
C LYS A 203 -15.45 24.24 2.48
N LEU A 204 -15.92 24.77 1.36
CA LEU A 204 -17.32 25.19 1.18
C LEU A 204 -18.27 23.98 1.19
N LEU A 205 -17.82 22.83 0.68
CA LEU A 205 -18.54 21.55 0.72
C LEU A 205 -18.61 20.93 2.13
N GLY A 206 -17.87 21.45 3.11
CA GLY A 206 -17.89 20.93 4.48
C GLY A 206 -17.20 19.57 4.66
N THR A 207 -16.33 19.17 3.72
CA THR A 207 -15.61 17.88 3.82
C THR A 207 -14.59 17.90 4.98
N GLN A 208 -14.83 17.10 6.02
CA GLN A 208 -14.03 17.14 7.26
C GLN A 208 -12.61 16.58 7.11
N ARG A 209 -12.37 15.68 6.14
CA ARG A 209 -11.03 15.11 5.86
C ARG A 209 -10.83 14.92 4.36
N TYR A 210 -9.60 15.21 3.88
CA TYR A 210 -9.17 14.98 2.49
C TYR A 210 -9.36 13.55 1.99
N ALA A 211 -9.48 12.57 2.89
CA ALA A 211 -9.70 11.16 2.56
C ALA A 211 -11.11 10.86 2.02
N HIS A 212 -12.11 11.72 2.29
CA HIS A 212 -13.49 11.56 1.79
C HIS A 212 -13.74 12.31 0.48
N MET A 213 -12.70 12.85 -0.16
CA MET A 213 -12.83 13.57 -1.42
C MET A 213 -13.16 12.67 -2.62
N SER A 214 -13.00 11.34 -2.51
CA SER A 214 -13.34 10.40 -3.60
C SER A 214 -14.76 10.59 -4.09
N ASP A 215 -15.65 11.05 -3.20
CA ASP A 215 -17.08 11.14 -3.45
C ASP A 215 -17.39 12.36 -4.34
N HIS A 216 -16.61 13.45 -4.22
CA HIS A 216 -16.73 14.66 -5.05
C HIS A 216 -15.72 14.68 -6.22
N SER A 217 -14.77 13.75 -6.27
CA SER A 217 -13.75 13.65 -7.33
C SER A 217 -14.32 13.19 -8.69
N PHE A 218 -15.61 12.90 -8.78
CA PHE A 218 -16.28 12.55 -10.04
C PHE A 218 -17.20 13.67 -10.55
N ASP A 219 -17.44 14.72 -9.76
CA ASP A 219 -18.33 15.81 -10.15
C ASP A 219 -17.58 16.83 -11.03
N PRO A 220 -17.91 16.94 -12.33
CA PRO A 220 -17.27 17.90 -13.23
C PRO A 220 -17.55 19.36 -12.84
N GLY A 221 -18.68 19.65 -12.18
CA GLY A 221 -19.02 21.00 -11.74
C GLY A 221 -18.10 21.53 -10.64
N THR A 222 -17.67 20.67 -9.71
CA THR A 222 -16.68 21.07 -8.69
C THR A 222 -15.30 21.32 -9.29
N GLY A 223 -14.94 20.59 -10.35
CA GLY A 223 -13.75 20.86 -11.16
C GLY A 223 -13.83 22.23 -11.83
N LEU A 224 -14.97 22.54 -12.46
CA LEU A 224 -15.21 23.77 -13.21
C LEU A 224 -15.04 25.01 -12.32
N PHE A 225 -15.52 24.95 -11.07
CA PHE A 225 -15.30 26.01 -10.09
C PHE A 225 -13.80 26.30 -9.84
N ALA A 226 -12.94 25.29 -9.91
CA ALA A 226 -11.49 25.42 -9.79
C ALA A 226 -10.76 25.71 -11.12
N GLY A 227 -11.49 25.82 -12.24
CA GLY A 227 -10.92 25.94 -13.58
C GLY A 227 -10.29 24.64 -14.10
N LEU A 228 -10.75 23.50 -13.60
CA LEU A 228 -10.26 22.16 -13.95
C LEU A 228 -11.41 21.30 -14.50
N ASN A 229 -11.08 20.20 -15.18
CA ASN A 229 -12.09 19.19 -15.55
C ASN A 229 -12.66 18.47 -14.32
N VAL A 230 -11.78 18.15 -13.37
CA VAL A 230 -12.08 17.40 -12.16
C VAL A 230 -11.14 17.87 -11.06
N LEU A 231 -11.62 17.88 -9.81
CA LEU A 231 -10.78 18.23 -8.66
C LEU A 231 -9.51 17.34 -8.55
N PRO A 232 -8.37 17.91 -8.10
CA PRO A 232 -7.14 17.15 -7.94
C PRO A 232 -7.30 15.98 -6.96
N LYS A 233 -6.67 14.85 -7.28
CA LYS A 233 -6.67 13.67 -6.39
C LYS A 233 -6.12 14.02 -5.01
N CYS A 234 -6.60 13.32 -3.97
CA CYS A 234 -6.13 13.47 -2.59
C CYS A 234 -4.60 13.46 -2.47
N THR A 235 -3.92 12.61 -3.25
CA THR A 235 -2.46 12.52 -3.27
C THR A 235 -1.78 13.77 -3.85
N ALA A 236 -2.34 14.36 -4.89
CA ALA A 236 -1.84 15.60 -5.46
C ALA A 236 -2.04 16.77 -4.48
N MET A 237 -3.20 16.83 -3.81
CA MET A 237 -3.49 17.86 -2.81
C MET A 237 -2.69 17.69 -1.52
N SER A 238 -2.46 16.46 -1.06
CA SER A 238 -1.61 16.22 0.11
C SER A 238 -0.15 16.58 -0.19
N THR A 239 0.37 16.16 -1.35
CA THR A 239 1.72 16.52 -1.79
C THR A 239 1.88 18.04 -1.89
N TYR A 240 0.87 18.72 -2.42
CA TYR A 240 0.83 20.18 -2.46
C TYR A 240 0.81 20.79 -1.05
N SER A 241 0.03 20.25 -0.12
CA SER A 241 -0.01 20.71 1.27
C SER A 241 1.35 20.57 1.96
N TYR A 242 2.06 19.47 1.70
CA TYR A 242 3.42 19.25 2.21
C TYR A 242 4.48 20.15 1.56
N SER A 243 4.29 20.57 0.30
CA SER A 243 5.23 21.49 -0.37
C SER A 243 5.04 22.95 0.06
N LEU A 244 3.97 23.26 0.80
CA LEU A 244 3.82 24.54 1.49
C LEU A 244 4.71 24.54 2.74
N ASP A 245 5.97 24.94 2.56
CA ASP A 245 6.95 25.02 3.66
C ASP A 245 6.40 25.77 4.88
N SER A 246 6.61 25.19 6.06
CA SER A 246 6.27 25.75 7.38
C SER A 246 6.79 27.18 7.56
N ASN A 247 7.90 27.54 6.94
CA ASN A 247 8.48 28.89 6.95
C ASN A 247 7.65 29.92 6.15
N GLN A 248 6.99 29.52 5.04
CA GLN A 248 6.09 30.42 4.30
C GLN A 248 4.79 30.67 5.06
N LEU A 249 4.25 29.64 5.74
CA LEU A 249 3.07 29.78 6.60
C LEU A 249 3.33 30.69 7.81
N MET A 250 4.51 30.59 8.45
CA MET A 250 4.88 31.41 9.60
C MET A 250 5.16 32.88 9.25
N ARG A 251 5.78 33.15 8.08
CA ARG A 251 5.96 34.53 7.59
C ARG A 251 4.63 35.20 7.22
N ARG A 252 3.67 34.42 6.72
CA ARG A 252 2.34 34.90 6.29
C ARG A 252 1.37 35.14 7.44
N LYS A 253 1.42 34.36 8.53
CA LYS A 253 0.64 34.65 9.74
C LYS A 253 0.99 36.02 10.36
N ARG A 254 2.24 36.49 10.18
CA ARG A 254 2.67 37.83 10.64
C ARG A 254 2.18 38.97 9.75
N SER A 255 1.97 38.75 8.45
CA SER A 255 1.48 39.79 7.52
C SER A 255 -0.06 39.86 7.42
N GLY A 256 -0.78 38.83 7.87
CA GLY A 256 -2.25 38.78 7.90
C GLY A 256 -2.87 38.95 9.30
N GLY A 257 -2.05 39.22 10.33
CA GLY A 257 -2.52 39.37 11.70
C GLY A 257 -3.10 40.75 11.99
N ILE A 258 -4.36 40.97 11.60
CA ILE A 258 -5.20 41.89 12.38
C ILE A 258 -5.50 41.17 13.69
N ALA A 259 -5.08 41.84 14.78
CA ALA A 259 -5.28 41.52 16.18
C ALA A 259 -6.36 40.46 16.50
N SER A 260 -5.93 39.33 17.04
CA SER A 260 -6.71 38.63 18.05
C SER A 260 -5.80 38.28 19.21
N ASN A 261 -5.91 39.14 20.21
CA ASN A 261 -5.36 38.98 21.55
C ASN A 261 -6.10 37.79 22.19
N SER A 262 -5.43 36.66 22.37
CA SER A 262 -5.84 35.68 23.36
C SER A 262 -4.61 34.98 23.94
N GLN A 263 -4.31 35.38 25.17
CA GLN A 263 -3.42 34.71 26.09
C GLN A 263 -3.76 33.22 26.13
N ILE A 264 -2.78 32.37 25.83
CA ILE A 264 -2.80 30.98 26.30
C ILE A 264 -1.44 30.70 26.94
N ALA A 265 -1.54 30.45 28.24
CA ALA A 265 -0.53 30.10 29.21
C ALA A 265 0.62 29.23 28.67
N THR A 266 1.84 29.67 28.95
CA THR A 266 3.05 28.84 28.96
C THR A 266 3.00 27.88 30.16
N PRO A 267 3.23 26.57 30.00
CA PRO A 267 3.62 25.74 31.12
C PRO A 267 5.12 25.96 31.38
N ASN A 268 5.41 26.39 32.61
CA ASN A 268 6.74 26.61 33.16
C ASN A 268 7.66 25.39 32.94
N ARG A 269 8.89 25.67 32.47
CA ARG A 269 10.08 24.85 32.72
C ARG A 269 10.98 25.61 33.70
N GLY A 270 11.33 24.95 34.81
CA GLY A 270 12.46 25.21 35.70
C GLY A 270 12.51 23.98 36.61
N VAL A 271 13.48 23.05 36.51
CA VAL A 271 14.91 23.14 36.83
C VAL A 271 15.14 23.56 38.30
N ASP A 272 15.57 22.55 39.06
CA ASP A 272 16.43 22.52 40.24
C ASP A 272 16.02 23.31 41.50
N LEU A 273 15.61 22.57 42.53
CA LEU A 273 16.34 22.32 43.79
C LEU A 273 15.88 21.00 44.41
#